data_AF-A0AAU7W6E6-F1
#
_entry.id   AF-A0AAU7W6E6-F1
#
_cell.length_a   1.000
_cell.length_b   1.000
_cell.length_c   1.000
_cell.angle_alpha   90.00
_cell.angle_beta   90.00
_cell.angle_gamma   90.00
#
_symmetry.space_group_name_H-M   'P 1'
#
loop_
_entity.id
_entity.type
_entity.pdbx_description
1 polymer ?
#
loop_
_entity_poly.entity_id
_entity_poly.type
_entity_poly.pdbx_seq_one_letter_code
_entity_poly.pdbx_strand_id
1 'polypeptide(L)'
;MGGDGREVTDAAVTRADRPAGGRPRAAIIANPTKQGIDELRIAVEEAERRQGFEPSLWLETTIEDPGKAQAMEAVAEGVDLVIAAGGDGTIRSVAAGLRGTGVPMGLVPLGTGNLFARNLDLPVNDQADAVVIAFSGIERQVDVLVADIRRPDGDAETHVSLVMAGIGIDAAMIANTNDDLKKRVGWLAYVDAGLRALPASVPFRVHYRVDTGRVHRPRASSILVANLGYLPGNIELVPDAEIDDGMLDVVVLQPRNLLGWLFVWRKITWENRVLRKSALGRQFMDLTGGSRRREVVYGRGRHVAIRIEGAAEEFEIDGDEFGSVVAADFRVDPGALIVRVAE
;
A
#
# COMPACT_ATOMS: atom_id res chain seq x y z
N MET A 1 6.88 -19.42 35.34
CA MET A 1 7.91 -19.92 34.41
C MET A 1 7.28 -19.77 33.02
N GLY A 2 7.47 -18.67 32.31
CA GLY A 2 8.75 -18.17 31.82
C GLY A 2 8.93 -18.69 30.39
N GLY A 3 8.01 -18.31 29.49
CA GLY A 3 8.05 -18.63 28.07
C GLY A 3 8.46 -17.38 27.32
N ASP A 4 9.76 -17.29 27.05
CA ASP A 4 10.44 -16.25 26.30
C ASP A 4 9.89 -16.22 24.86
N GLY A 5 8.99 -15.27 24.60
CA GLY A 5 8.53 -14.97 23.25
C GLY A 5 9.69 -14.31 22.52
N ARG A 6 10.45 -15.12 21.78
CA ARG A 6 11.46 -14.62 20.86
C ARG A 6 10.78 -13.68 19.86
N GLU A 7 10.94 -12.39 20.11
CA GLU A 7 10.82 -11.33 19.11
C GLU A 7 11.68 -11.74 17.91
N VAL A 8 11.03 -12.07 16.80
CA VAL A 8 11.72 -12.16 15.52
C VAL A 8 11.95 -10.72 15.09
N THR A 9 13.02 -10.11 15.60
CA THR A 9 13.52 -8.86 15.05
C THR A 9 14.01 -9.17 13.64
N ASP A 10 13.35 -8.62 12.61
CA ASP A 10 13.94 -8.46 11.27
C ASP A 10 15.33 -7.86 11.49
N ALA A 11 16.38 -8.65 11.29
CA ALA A 11 17.74 -8.18 11.48
C ALA A 11 17.97 -7.07 10.45
N ALA A 12 18.16 -5.84 10.92
CA ALA A 12 18.40 -4.70 10.05
C ALA A 12 19.65 -4.99 9.20
N VAL A 13 19.46 -5.15 7.89
CA VAL A 13 20.58 -5.28 6.96
C VAL A 13 21.34 -3.97 6.99
N THR A 14 22.56 -4.02 7.53
CA THR A 14 23.42 -2.85 7.59
C THR A 14 24.12 -2.71 6.24
N ARG A 15 23.98 -1.54 5.63
CA ARG A 15 24.64 -1.20 4.37
C ARG A 15 26.16 -1.38 4.50
N ALA A 16 26.78 -2.05 3.53
CA ALA A 16 28.24 -2.16 3.50
C ALA A 16 28.89 -0.78 3.26
N ASP A 17 29.96 -0.48 4.00
CA ASP A 17 30.76 0.73 3.79
C ASP A 17 31.46 0.67 2.44
N ARG A 18 31.18 1.63 1.55
CA ARG A 18 31.90 1.78 0.29
C ARG A 18 33.09 2.74 0.45
N PRO A 19 34.20 2.54 -0.29
CA PRO A 19 35.33 3.45 -0.23
C PRO A 19 34.93 4.88 -0.61
N ALA A 20 35.38 5.86 0.17
CA ALA A 20 35.13 7.27 -0.11
C ALA A 20 35.72 7.65 -1.48
N GLY A 21 34.89 8.24 -2.35
CA GLY A 21 35.31 8.79 -3.66
C GLY A 21 34.95 7.96 -4.90
N GLY A 22 34.23 6.84 -4.76
CA GLY A 22 33.66 6.10 -5.90
C GLY A 22 32.45 6.79 -6.52
N ARG A 23 32.15 6.50 -7.79
CA ARG A 23 30.89 6.91 -8.43
C ARG A 23 29.73 6.16 -7.74
N PRO A 24 28.53 6.75 -7.65
CA PRO A 24 27.41 6.06 -7.05
C PRO A 24 27.00 4.85 -7.90
N ARG A 25 26.43 3.82 -7.28
CA ARG A 25 25.97 2.59 -7.98
C ARG A 25 24.54 2.29 -7.59
N ALA A 26 23.71 1.97 -8.58
CA ALA A 26 22.33 1.55 -8.36
C ALA A 26 22.19 0.02 -8.49
N ALA A 27 21.11 -0.52 -7.93
CA ALA A 27 20.59 -1.84 -8.28
C ALA A 27 19.21 -1.70 -8.92
N ILE A 28 18.97 -2.42 -10.01
CA ILE A 28 17.66 -2.52 -10.65
C ILE A 28 17.07 -3.89 -10.30
N ILE A 29 15.97 -3.88 -9.55
CA ILE A 29 15.21 -5.09 -9.22
C ILE A 29 14.04 -5.16 -10.19
N ALA A 30 14.14 -6.06 -11.17
CA ALA A 30 13.22 -6.12 -12.29
C ALA A 30 12.41 -7.41 -12.28
N ASN A 31 11.11 -7.30 -12.51
CA ASN A 31 10.28 -8.46 -12.81
C ASN A 31 10.46 -8.87 -14.28
N PRO A 32 11.10 -10.03 -14.57
CA PRO A 32 11.45 -10.41 -15.93
C PRO A 32 10.23 -10.73 -16.82
N THR A 33 9.04 -10.89 -16.23
CA THR A 33 7.80 -11.16 -16.96
C THR A 33 7.14 -9.90 -17.52
N LYS A 34 7.62 -8.71 -17.14
CA LYS A 34 7.06 -7.43 -17.61
C LYS A 34 7.59 -7.08 -19.00
N GLN A 35 6.73 -6.44 -19.79
CA GLN A 35 7.14 -5.80 -21.04
C GLN A 35 7.92 -4.51 -20.73
N GLY A 36 8.78 -4.06 -21.64
CA GLY A 36 9.52 -2.80 -21.46
C GLY A 36 10.91 -2.93 -20.83
N ILE A 37 11.36 -4.16 -20.51
CA ILE A 37 12.65 -4.38 -19.81
C ILE A 37 13.86 -4.01 -20.69
N ASP A 38 13.79 -4.26 -22.00
CA ASP A 38 14.88 -3.88 -22.91
C ASP A 38 14.95 -2.35 -23.04
N GLU A 39 13.81 -1.67 -23.17
CA GLU A 39 13.71 -0.22 -23.13
C GLU A 39 14.18 0.34 -21.78
N LEU A 40 13.94 -0.39 -20.68
CA LEU A 40 14.38 0.00 -19.34
C LEU A 40 15.91 -0.01 -19.25
N ARG A 41 16.56 -1.05 -19.79
CA ARG A 41 18.02 -1.13 -19.82
C ARG A 41 18.62 0.08 -20.54
N ILE A 42 18.07 0.44 -21.70
CA ILE A 42 18.53 1.61 -22.47
C ILE A 42 18.36 2.92 -21.68
N ALA A 43 17.20 3.11 -21.04
CA ALA A 43 16.92 4.30 -20.24
C ALA A 43 17.84 4.39 -19.01
N VAL A 44 18.07 3.27 -18.33
CA VAL A 44 18.98 3.16 -17.18
C VAL A 44 20.41 3.51 -17.59
N GLU A 45 20.93 2.93 -18.67
CA GLU A 45 22.29 3.22 -19.14
C GLU A 45 22.50 4.71 -19.49
N GLU A 46 21.48 5.36 -20.06
CA GLU A 46 21.53 6.79 -20.34
C GLU A 46 21.46 7.62 -19.06
N ALA A 47 20.61 7.26 -18.10
CA ALA A 47 20.54 7.93 -16.80
C ALA A 47 21.84 7.78 -16.01
N GLU A 48 22.45 6.60 -16.02
CA GLU A 48 23.74 6.33 -15.38
C GLU A 48 24.84 7.24 -15.94
N ARG A 49 24.92 7.38 -17.27
CA ARG A 49 25.87 8.29 -17.91
C ARG A 49 25.64 9.74 -17.51
N ARG A 50 24.38 10.20 -17.52
CA ARG A 50 24.02 11.59 -17.19
C ARG A 50 24.26 11.95 -15.73
N GLN A 51 23.92 11.03 -14.81
CA GLN A 51 24.03 11.26 -13.37
C GLN A 51 25.36 10.78 -12.78
N GLY A 52 26.26 10.24 -13.61
CA GLY A 52 27.58 9.81 -13.17
C GLY A 52 27.57 8.54 -12.32
N PHE A 53 26.59 7.65 -12.48
CA PHE A 53 26.56 6.35 -11.80
C PHE A 53 27.45 5.32 -12.49
N GLU A 54 27.97 4.35 -11.73
CA GLU A 54 28.54 3.10 -12.25
C GLU A 54 27.44 2.22 -12.89
N PRO A 55 27.81 1.25 -13.74
CA PRO A 55 26.85 0.29 -14.26
C PRO A 55 26.07 -0.41 -13.13
N SER A 56 24.74 -0.39 -13.23
CA SER A 56 23.86 -0.91 -12.20
C SER A 56 23.98 -2.43 -12.04
N LEU A 57 23.79 -2.90 -10.81
CA LEU A 57 23.52 -4.31 -10.53
C LEU A 57 22.10 -4.66 -11.00
N TRP A 58 21.92 -5.72 -11.77
CA TRP A 58 20.60 -6.17 -12.20
C TRP A 58 20.21 -7.45 -11.46
N LEU A 59 19.10 -7.40 -10.73
CA LEU A 59 18.57 -8.51 -9.96
C LEU A 59 17.15 -8.82 -10.44
N GLU A 60 16.91 -10.06 -10.86
CA GLU A 60 15.59 -10.48 -11.31
C GLU A 60 14.77 -11.03 -10.14
N THR A 61 13.49 -10.68 -10.10
CA THR A 61 12.54 -11.23 -9.12
C THR A 61 12.12 -12.64 -9.52
N THR A 62 11.69 -13.45 -8.56
CA THR A 62 11.01 -14.73 -8.81
C THR A 62 9.55 -14.67 -8.39
N ILE A 63 8.80 -15.75 -8.61
CA ILE A 63 7.42 -15.85 -8.13
C ILE A 63 7.40 -15.95 -6.60
N GLU A 64 8.35 -16.70 -6.04
CA GLU A 64 8.49 -16.96 -4.61
C GLU A 64 9.06 -15.75 -3.86
N ASP A 65 9.91 -14.95 -4.51
CA ASP A 65 10.39 -13.69 -3.98
C ASP A 65 10.25 -12.55 -5.00
N PRO A 66 9.18 -11.74 -4.88
CA PRO A 66 8.94 -10.62 -5.76
C PRO A 66 9.89 -9.42 -5.59
N GLY A 67 10.92 -9.50 -4.74
CA GLY A 67 11.97 -8.47 -4.66
C GLY A 67 12.59 -8.20 -3.29
N LYS A 68 12.15 -8.85 -2.21
CA LYS A 68 12.63 -8.57 -0.84
C LYS A 68 14.07 -9.04 -0.69
N ALA A 69 14.39 -10.29 -1.05
CA ALA A 69 15.76 -10.79 -0.97
C ALA A 69 16.70 -10.01 -1.89
N GLN A 70 16.28 -9.65 -3.11
CA GLN A 70 17.08 -8.87 -4.05
C GLN A 70 17.39 -7.47 -3.49
N ALA A 71 16.43 -6.85 -2.80
CA ALA A 71 16.66 -5.57 -2.13
C ALA A 71 17.67 -5.70 -0.99
N MET A 72 17.54 -6.73 -0.17
CA MET A 72 18.50 -7.01 0.90
C MET A 72 19.91 -7.34 0.35
N GLU A 73 19.99 -8.07 -0.76
CA GLU A 73 21.24 -8.34 -1.49
C GLU A 73 21.86 -7.04 -2.00
N ALA A 74 21.10 -6.17 -2.65
CA ALA A 74 21.59 -4.88 -3.12
C ALA A 74 22.13 -3.99 -1.98
N VAL A 75 21.45 -3.97 -0.82
CA VAL A 75 21.90 -3.25 0.37
C VAL A 75 23.22 -3.83 0.90
N ALA A 76 23.36 -5.16 0.90
CA ALA A 76 24.59 -5.84 1.32
C ALA A 76 25.76 -5.57 0.35
N GLU A 77 25.47 -5.41 -0.95
CA GLU A 77 26.42 -4.94 -1.97
C GLU A 77 26.75 -3.43 -1.86
N GLY A 78 26.13 -2.73 -0.92
CA GLY A 78 26.44 -1.35 -0.57
C GLY A 78 26.01 -0.32 -1.61
N VAL A 79 25.00 -0.60 -2.44
CA VAL A 79 24.48 0.35 -3.47
C VAL A 79 23.95 1.66 -2.86
N ASP A 80 23.87 2.73 -3.65
CA ASP A 80 23.34 4.05 -3.23
C ASP A 80 21.85 4.22 -3.55
N LEU A 81 21.32 3.38 -4.42
CA LEU A 81 19.97 3.50 -4.95
C LEU A 81 19.48 2.11 -5.35
N VAL A 82 18.25 1.78 -4.98
CA VAL A 82 17.57 0.58 -5.48
C VAL A 82 16.35 1.01 -6.28
N ILE A 83 16.25 0.58 -7.54
CA ILE A 83 15.13 0.87 -8.42
C ILE A 83 14.26 -0.38 -8.53
N ALA A 84 13.02 -0.29 -8.04
CA ALA A 84 12.02 -1.32 -8.23
C ALA A 84 11.31 -1.13 -9.57
N ALA A 85 11.48 -2.09 -10.48
CA ALA A 85 10.86 -2.12 -11.79
C ALA A 85 9.82 -3.25 -11.87
N GLY A 86 8.55 -2.90 -11.64
CA GLY A 86 7.50 -3.90 -11.52
C GLY A 86 6.12 -3.32 -11.21
N GLY A 87 5.19 -4.19 -10.85
CA GLY A 87 3.87 -3.77 -10.34
C GLY A 87 3.88 -3.56 -8.83
N ASP A 88 2.69 -3.33 -8.26
CA ASP A 88 2.52 -3.03 -6.83
C ASP A 88 3.14 -4.09 -5.92
N GLY A 89 2.96 -5.39 -6.21
CA GLY A 89 3.60 -6.46 -5.44
C GLY A 89 5.13 -6.45 -5.45
N THR A 90 5.76 -6.12 -6.58
CA THR A 90 7.22 -5.96 -6.67
C THR A 90 7.69 -4.74 -5.87
N ILE A 91 7.00 -3.61 -6.03
CA ILE A 91 7.29 -2.37 -5.31
C ILE A 91 7.19 -2.58 -3.80
N ARG A 92 6.10 -3.20 -3.33
CA ARG A 92 5.88 -3.56 -1.92
C ARG A 92 6.97 -4.50 -1.39
N SER A 93 7.35 -5.52 -2.17
CA SER A 93 8.38 -6.49 -1.76
C SER A 93 9.77 -5.83 -1.64
N VAL A 94 10.15 -4.99 -2.61
CA VAL A 94 11.40 -4.22 -2.55
C VAL A 94 11.40 -3.26 -1.36
N ALA A 95 10.29 -2.55 -1.13
CA ALA A 95 10.17 -1.66 0.03
C ALA A 95 10.31 -2.42 1.36
N ALA A 96 9.80 -3.65 1.44
CA ALA A 96 9.99 -4.51 2.61
C ALA A 96 11.46 -4.81 2.90
N GLY A 97 12.29 -4.97 1.86
CA GLY A 97 13.73 -5.20 2.00
C GLY A 97 14.53 -3.92 2.27
N LEU A 98 14.02 -2.75 1.88
CA LEU A 98 14.67 -1.44 2.09
C LEU A 98 14.25 -0.72 3.37
N ARG A 99 13.14 -1.13 4.00
CA ARG A 99 12.61 -0.55 5.24
C ARG A 99 13.71 -0.45 6.31
N GLY A 100 14.00 0.76 6.75
CA GLY A 100 14.98 1.06 7.80
C GLY A 100 16.45 1.02 7.35
N THR A 101 16.74 0.75 6.08
CA THR A 101 18.12 0.66 5.56
C THR A 101 18.74 2.02 5.26
N GLY A 102 17.90 3.03 5.01
CA GLY A 102 18.33 4.35 4.57
C GLY A 102 18.82 4.41 3.11
N VAL A 103 18.72 3.33 2.34
CA VAL A 103 19.00 3.34 0.90
C VAL A 103 17.75 3.85 0.15
N PRO A 104 17.87 4.94 -0.63
CA PRO A 104 16.78 5.45 -1.46
C PRO A 104 16.23 4.42 -2.44
N MET A 105 14.91 4.46 -2.62
CA MET A 105 14.16 3.65 -3.56
C MET A 105 13.66 4.49 -4.75
N GLY A 106 14.05 4.12 -5.97
CA GLY A 106 13.44 4.60 -7.21
C GLY A 106 12.32 3.68 -7.66
N LEU A 107 11.31 4.22 -8.35
CA LEU A 107 10.17 3.45 -8.83
C LEU A 107 10.07 3.55 -10.35
N VAL A 108 10.05 2.39 -11.01
CA VAL A 108 9.70 2.25 -12.42
C VAL A 108 8.42 1.40 -12.50
N PRO A 109 7.25 2.05 -12.53
CA PRO A 109 5.97 1.35 -12.51
C PRO A 109 5.70 0.60 -13.83
N LEU A 110 5.71 -0.73 -13.77
CA LEU A 110 5.41 -1.64 -14.89
C LEU A 110 4.14 -2.47 -14.64
N GLY A 111 3.34 -2.08 -13.65
CA GLY A 111 2.05 -2.69 -13.30
C GLY A 111 0.86 -1.98 -13.94
N THR A 112 -0.34 -2.53 -13.69
CA THR A 112 -1.61 -1.92 -14.13
C THR A 112 -2.21 -0.99 -13.07
N GLY A 113 -2.02 -1.30 -11.78
CA GLY A 113 -2.47 -0.48 -10.64
C GLY A 113 -1.55 0.70 -10.41
N ASN A 114 -0.31 0.40 -10.03
CA ASN A 114 0.74 1.36 -9.69
C ASN A 114 0.26 2.34 -8.59
N LEU A 115 -0.44 1.80 -7.58
CA LEU A 115 -1.13 2.53 -6.52
C LEU A 115 -0.20 3.52 -5.83
N PHE A 116 0.96 3.03 -5.39
CA PHE A 116 1.92 3.81 -4.65
C PHE A 116 2.56 4.89 -5.53
N ALA A 117 2.99 4.52 -6.74
CA ALA A 117 3.54 5.48 -7.70
C ALA A 117 2.55 6.60 -8.06
N ARG A 118 1.25 6.29 -8.19
CA ARG A 118 0.20 7.29 -8.43
C ARG A 118 0.00 8.25 -7.26
N ASN A 119 0.07 7.76 -6.03
CA ASN A 119 -0.02 8.60 -4.83
C ASN A 119 1.21 9.50 -4.65
N LEU A 120 2.34 9.12 -5.26
CA LEU A 120 3.55 9.94 -5.35
C LEU A 120 3.59 10.85 -6.59
N ASP A 121 2.49 10.92 -7.35
CA ASP A 121 2.40 11.68 -8.62
C ASP A 121 3.48 11.31 -9.67
N LEU A 122 3.97 10.07 -9.63
CA LEU A 122 4.98 9.59 -10.57
C LEU A 122 4.39 9.26 -11.96
N PRO A 123 5.20 9.41 -13.04
CA PRO A 123 4.78 9.03 -14.38
C PRO A 123 4.61 7.50 -14.49
N VAL A 124 3.36 7.05 -14.49
CA VAL A 124 3.03 5.60 -14.59
C VAL A 124 2.86 5.08 -16.01
N ASN A 125 2.97 5.95 -17.02
CA ASN A 125 2.88 5.59 -18.44
C ASN A 125 4.08 6.11 -19.26
N ASP A 126 5.09 6.67 -18.58
CA ASP A 126 6.33 7.13 -19.20
C ASP A 126 7.51 6.55 -18.42
N GLN A 127 7.99 5.41 -18.91
CA GLN A 127 9.07 4.67 -18.28
C GLN A 127 10.39 5.45 -18.28
N ALA A 128 10.65 6.24 -19.33
CA ALA A 128 11.88 7.01 -19.43
C ALA A 128 11.88 8.14 -18.38
N ASP A 129 10.76 8.83 -18.22
CA ASP A 129 10.60 9.88 -17.21
C ASP A 129 10.68 9.30 -15.78
N ALA A 130 10.08 8.12 -15.54
CA ALA A 130 10.20 7.41 -14.26
C ALA A 130 11.67 7.08 -13.93
N VAL A 131 12.46 6.65 -14.91
CA VAL A 131 13.90 6.39 -14.74
C VAL A 131 14.66 7.68 -14.44
N VAL A 132 14.35 8.79 -15.12
CA VAL A 132 14.95 10.09 -14.82
C VAL A 132 14.70 10.47 -13.36
N ILE A 133 13.45 10.41 -12.90
CA ILE A 133 13.09 10.70 -11.50
C ILE A 133 13.79 9.74 -10.53
N ALA A 134 13.87 8.45 -10.86
CA ALA A 134 14.54 7.47 -10.00
C ALA A 134 16.03 7.83 -9.77
N PHE A 135 16.73 8.33 -10.79
CA PHE A 135 18.15 8.67 -10.67
C PHE A 135 18.44 10.10 -10.21
N SER A 136 17.56 11.07 -10.49
CA SER A 136 17.83 12.50 -10.22
C SER A 136 16.79 13.21 -9.37
N GLY A 137 15.68 12.54 -9.03
CA GLY A 137 14.62 13.10 -8.20
C GLY A 137 15.07 13.38 -6.77
N ILE A 138 14.25 14.12 -6.04
CA ILE A 138 14.50 14.42 -4.63
C ILE A 138 14.13 13.24 -3.74
N GLU A 139 14.76 13.17 -2.57
CA GLU A 139 14.47 12.15 -1.57
C GLU A 139 13.33 12.62 -0.67
N ARG A 140 12.31 11.76 -0.52
CA ARG A 140 11.22 11.93 0.45
C ARG A 140 11.22 10.75 1.40
N GLN A 141 11.18 11.03 2.70
CA GLN A 141 10.91 10.01 3.70
C GLN A 141 9.42 9.73 3.71
N VAL A 142 9.05 8.45 3.70
CA VAL A 142 7.67 7.99 3.71
C VAL A 142 7.49 6.91 4.76
N ASP A 143 6.31 6.90 5.33
CA ASP A 143 5.89 5.95 6.33
C ASP A 143 5.58 4.60 5.70
N VAL A 144 5.82 3.55 6.46
CA VAL A 144 5.49 2.17 6.07
C VAL A 144 4.49 1.60 7.06
N LEU A 145 3.36 1.10 6.55
CA LEU A 145 2.39 0.35 7.33
C LEU A 145 2.91 -1.09 7.49
N VAL A 146 2.97 -1.55 8.72
CA VAL A 146 3.38 -2.93 9.07
C VAL A 146 2.18 -3.66 9.63
N ALA A 147 1.91 -4.86 9.12
CA ALA A 147 0.78 -5.70 9.50
C ALA A 147 1.29 -7.03 10.05
N ASP A 148 1.12 -7.23 11.36
CA ASP A 148 1.36 -8.50 12.03
C ASP A 148 0.04 -9.30 12.06
N ILE A 149 -0.08 -10.31 11.20
CA ILE A 149 -1.31 -11.09 11.02
C ILE A 149 -1.26 -12.43 11.74
N ARG A 150 -2.43 -12.95 12.10
CA ARG A 150 -2.61 -14.31 12.63
C ARG A 150 -3.60 -15.09 11.77
N ARG A 151 -3.18 -16.27 11.35
CA ARG A 151 -3.97 -17.21 10.55
C ARG A 151 -4.82 -18.13 11.42
N PRO A 152 -5.83 -18.81 10.83
CA PRO A 152 -6.73 -19.70 11.59
C PRO A 152 -6.03 -20.93 12.16
N ASP A 153 -4.95 -21.39 11.54
CA ASP A 153 -4.08 -22.49 11.99
C ASP A 153 -3.13 -22.08 13.13
N GLY A 154 -3.04 -20.79 13.44
CA GLY A 154 -2.20 -20.23 14.48
C GLY A 154 -0.89 -19.64 13.98
N ASP A 155 -0.59 -19.74 12.68
CA ASP A 155 0.60 -19.13 12.08
C ASP A 155 0.54 -17.61 12.17
N ALA A 156 1.71 -16.99 12.34
CA ALA A 156 1.88 -15.55 12.44
C ALA A 156 2.89 -15.07 11.41
N GLU A 157 2.54 -14.00 10.70
CA GLU A 157 3.36 -13.43 9.64
C GLU A 157 3.37 -11.90 9.75
N THR A 158 4.48 -11.29 9.33
CA THR A 158 4.60 -9.84 9.24
C THR A 158 4.69 -9.45 7.78
N HIS A 159 3.82 -8.55 7.36
CA HIS A 159 3.80 -7.97 6.03
C HIS A 159 3.92 -6.45 6.12
N VAL A 160 4.27 -5.81 5.00
CA VAL A 160 4.26 -4.36 4.87
C VAL A 160 3.31 -3.94 3.77
N SER A 161 2.74 -2.75 3.91
CA SER A 161 1.91 -2.07 2.94
C SER A 161 2.44 -0.66 2.74
N LEU A 162 2.39 -0.18 1.50
CA LEU A 162 2.72 1.21 1.19
C LEU A 162 1.46 2.08 1.07
N VAL A 163 0.30 1.46 0.84
CA VAL A 163 -0.96 2.15 0.54
C VAL A 163 -2.01 1.84 1.60
N MET A 164 -2.49 0.60 1.65
CA MET A 164 -3.48 0.15 2.63
C MET A 164 -3.54 -1.37 2.77
N ALA A 165 -4.14 -1.82 3.87
CA ALA A 165 -4.50 -3.20 4.11
C ALA A 165 -5.97 -3.29 4.55
N GLY A 166 -6.64 -4.39 4.20
CA GLY A 166 -8.08 -4.55 4.39
C GLY A 166 -8.48 -5.93 4.88
N ILE A 167 -9.54 -5.96 5.71
CA ILE A 167 -10.18 -7.19 6.20
C ILE A 167 -11.66 -7.19 5.78
N GLY A 168 -12.14 -8.35 5.33
CA GLY A 168 -13.54 -8.57 4.93
C GLY A 168 -13.86 -8.11 3.51
N ILE A 169 -12.83 -7.74 2.74
CA ILE A 169 -12.94 -7.58 1.30
C ILE A 169 -12.50 -8.90 0.67
N ASP A 170 -13.46 -9.66 0.17
CA ASP A 170 -13.17 -10.86 -0.61
C ASP A 170 -12.62 -10.44 -1.98
N ALA A 171 -11.30 -10.37 -2.11
CA ALA A 171 -10.61 -10.06 -3.36
C ALA A 171 -10.97 -11.07 -4.47
N ALA A 172 -11.33 -12.32 -4.14
CA ALA A 172 -11.80 -13.31 -5.10
C ALA A 172 -13.24 -13.03 -5.57
N MET A 173 -14.12 -12.45 -4.74
CA MET A 173 -15.42 -11.89 -5.19
C MET A 173 -15.22 -10.73 -6.16
N ILE A 174 -14.12 -9.96 -6.02
CA ILE A 174 -13.74 -8.90 -6.97
C ILE A 174 -13.17 -9.51 -8.26
N ALA A 175 -12.26 -10.49 -8.15
CA ALA A 175 -11.56 -11.12 -9.26
C ALA A 175 -12.45 -12.03 -10.11
N ASN A 176 -13.42 -12.74 -9.52
CA ASN A 176 -14.37 -13.62 -10.22
C ASN A 176 -15.29 -12.89 -11.21
N THR A 177 -15.18 -11.56 -11.33
CA THR A 177 -15.98 -10.78 -12.29
C THR A 177 -15.34 -10.65 -13.68
N ASN A 178 -14.01 -10.77 -13.84
CA ASN A 178 -13.30 -11.02 -15.12
C ASN A 178 -11.77 -10.77 -15.00
N ASP A 179 -10.94 -11.80 -15.16
CA ASP A 179 -9.49 -11.62 -15.36
C ASP A 179 -9.18 -10.88 -16.68
N ASP A 180 -10.08 -10.97 -17.66
CA ASP A 180 -9.98 -10.22 -18.90
C ASP A 180 -10.27 -8.72 -18.74
N LEU A 181 -11.02 -8.30 -17.71
CA LEU A 181 -11.25 -6.89 -17.41
C LEU A 181 -9.98 -6.24 -16.83
N LYS A 182 -9.26 -6.97 -15.96
CA LYS A 182 -7.97 -6.54 -15.40
C LYS A 182 -6.98 -6.18 -16.51
N LYS A 183 -6.97 -6.95 -17.61
CA LYS A 183 -6.09 -6.73 -18.76
C LYS A 183 -6.58 -5.67 -19.76
N ARG A 184 -7.90 -5.47 -19.90
CA ARG A 184 -8.48 -4.61 -20.97
C ARG A 184 -8.92 -3.22 -20.51
N VAL A 185 -9.36 -3.05 -19.26
CA VAL A 185 -10.03 -1.81 -18.79
C VAL A 185 -9.24 -1.11 -17.69
N GLY A 186 -8.20 -1.76 -17.17
CA GLY A 186 -7.32 -1.22 -16.13
C GLY A 186 -7.89 -1.34 -14.71
N TRP A 187 -7.02 -1.09 -13.74
CA TRP A 187 -7.26 -1.24 -12.30
C TRP A 187 -8.48 -0.45 -11.75
N LEU A 188 -8.87 0.64 -12.40
CA LEU A 188 -10.05 1.44 -12.01
C LEU A 188 -11.34 0.62 -12.03
N ALA A 189 -11.51 -0.27 -13.00
CA ALA A 189 -12.66 -1.15 -13.07
C ALA A 189 -12.63 -2.22 -11.96
N TYR A 190 -11.44 -2.57 -11.45
CA TYR A 190 -11.26 -3.52 -10.35
C TYR A 190 -11.64 -2.90 -9.00
N VAL A 191 -11.21 -1.66 -8.72
CA VAL A 191 -11.63 -0.91 -7.52
C VAL A 191 -13.13 -0.64 -7.53
N ASP A 192 -13.69 -0.23 -8.68
CA ASP A 192 -15.12 -0.02 -8.85
C ASP A 192 -15.92 -1.34 -8.71
N ALA A 193 -15.44 -2.46 -9.27
CA ALA A 193 -16.02 -3.78 -9.05
C ALA A 193 -15.96 -4.19 -7.57
N GLY A 194 -14.84 -3.90 -6.89
CA GLY A 194 -14.65 -4.19 -5.48
C GLY A 194 -15.64 -3.47 -4.61
N LEU A 195 -15.74 -2.15 -4.77
CA LEU A 195 -16.75 -1.35 -4.08
C LEU A 195 -18.19 -1.81 -4.39
N ARG A 196 -18.46 -2.34 -5.60
CA ARG A 196 -19.78 -2.88 -5.99
C ARG A 196 -20.06 -4.27 -5.44
N ALA A 197 -19.03 -5.04 -5.10
CA ALA A 197 -19.14 -6.34 -4.46
C ALA A 197 -19.40 -6.23 -2.95
N LEU A 198 -18.92 -5.16 -2.30
CA LEU A 198 -19.08 -4.98 -0.85
C LEU A 198 -20.54 -5.08 -0.34
N PRO A 199 -21.60 -4.62 -1.05
CA PRO A 199 -22.98 -4.84 -0.64
C PRO A 199 -23.43 -6.30 -0.53
N ALA A 200 -22.74 -7.22 -1.21
CA ALA A 200 -22.98 -8.66 -1.12
C ALA A 200 -22.18 -9.35 0.00
N SER A 201 -21.21 -8.65 0.61
CA SER A 201 -20.45 -9.19 1.75
C SER A 201 -21.34 -9.42 2.97
N VAL A 202 -21.07 -10.49 3.71
CA VAL A 202 -21.76 -10.80 4.96
C VAL A 202 -21.05 -10.05 6.10
N PRO A 203 -21.71 -9.14 6.84
CA PRO A 203 -21.05 -8.43 7.92
C PRO A 203 -20.62 -9.38 9.04
N PHE A 204 -19.38 -9.23 9.50
CA PHE A 204 -18.75 -10.04 10.56
C PHE A 204 -18.58 -9.22 11.85
N ARG A 205 -18.47 -9.90 12.99
CA ARG A 205 -18.26 -9.24 14.27
C ARG A 205 -16.76 -9.08 14.51
N VAL A 206 -16.36 -7.87 14.84
CA VAL A 206 -14.94 -7.50 14.94
C VAL A 206 -14.71 -6.66 16.17
N HIS A 207 -13.59 -6.91 16.85
CA HIS A 207 -13.12 -6.15 18.00
C HIS A 207 -11.89 -5.39 17.56
N TYR A 208 -11.98 -4.06 17.48
CA TYR A 208 -10.82 -3.25 17.12
C TYR A 208 -10.54 -2.17 18.15
N ARG A 209 -9.28 -1.75 18.24
CA ARG A 209 -8.82 -0.66 19.09
C ARG A 209 -7.75 0.13 18.36
N VAL A 210 -7.87 1.45 18.41
CA VAL A 210 -6.85 2.38 17.94
C VAL A 210 -6.09 2.89 19.16
N ASP A 211 -4.77 2.75 19.13
CA ASP A 211 -3.83 3.08 20.21
C ASP A 211 -4.29 2.55 21.58
N THR A 212 -4.29 3.41 22.60
CA THR A 212 -4.75 3.12 23.96
C THR A 212 -6.24 3.41 24.15
N GLY A 213 -6.97 3.64 23.04
CA GLY A 213 -8.39 3.95 23.04
C GLY A 213 -9.27 2.79 23.50
N ARG A 214 -10.59 3.05 23.50
CA ARG A 214 -11.58 2.02 23.85
C ARG A 214 -11.62 0.91 22.78
N VAL A 215 -11.97 -0.29 23.21
CA VAL A 215 -12.28 -1.39 22.27
C VAL A 215 -13.67 -1.19 21.68
N HIS A 216 -13.75 -1.15 20.36
CA HIS A 216 -14.97 -1.09 19.57
C HIS A 216 -15.38 -2.49 19.13
N ARG A 217 -16.69 -2.79 19.11
CA ARG A 217 -17.22 -4.13 18.77
C ARG A 217 -18.38 -4.10 17.76
N PRO A 218 -18.20 -3.52 16.56
CA PRO A 218 -19.28 -3.48 15.57
C PRO A 218 -19.49 -4.83 14.88
N ARG A 219 -20.59 -4.89 14.10
CA ARG A 219 -20.65 -5.76 12.92
C ARG A 219 -20.23 -4.92 11.72
N ALA A 220 -19.09 -5.25 11.11
CA ALA A 220 -18.54 -4.53 9.98
C ALA A 220 -18.64 -5.40 8.72
N SER A 221 -18.83 -4.77 7.58
CA SER A 221 -18.63 -5.39 6.27
C SER A 221 -17.16 -5.38 5.87
N SER A 222 -16.41 -4.35 6.30
CA SER A 222 -14.96 -4.29 6.07
C SER A 222 -14.30 -3.33 7.06
N ILE A 223 -13.03 -3.59 7.38
CA ILE A 223 -12.13 -2.62 8.01
C ILE A 223 -10.90 -2.45 7.13
N LEU A 224 -10.54 -1.19 6.88
CA LEU A 224 -9.35 -0.80 6.14
C LEU A 224 -8.43 0.00 7.06
N VAL A 225 -7.13 -0.24 6.93
CA VAL A 225 -6.07 0.52 7.59
C VAL A 225 -5.16 1.05 6.49
N ALA A 226 -5.02 2.37 6.39
CA ALA A 226 -4.40 3.04 5.28
C ALA A 226 -3.24 3.94 5.73
N ASN A 227 -2.19 3.95 4.92
CA ASN A 227 -1.11 4.94 4.92
C ASN A 227 -1.37 6.05 3.89
N LEU A 228 -2.12 5.73 2.83
CA LEU A 228 -2.45 6.64 1.74
C LEU A 228 -3.96 6.71 1.50
N GLY A 229 -4.42 7.93 1.21
CA GLY A 229 -5.84 8.25 1.14
C GLY A 229 -6.52 8.05 -0.20
N TYR A 230 -5.74 7.96 -1.27
CA TYR A 230 -6.25 7.93 -2.63
C TYR A 230 -6.10 6.55 -3.27
N LEU A 231 -7.23 6.08 -3.79
CA LEU A 231 -7.25 5.00 -4.77
C LEU A 231 -7.27 5.59 -6.18
N PRO A 232 -6.74 4.88 -7.20
CA PRO A 232 -6.76 5.35 -8.56
C PRO A 232 -8.16 5.75 -9.02
N GLY A 233 -8.22 6.76 -9.90
CA GLY A 233 -9.50 7.34 -10.36
C GLY A 233 -9.97 8.49 -9.49
N ASN A 234 -9.07 9.04 -8.68
CA ASN A 234 -9.31 10.10 -7.71
C ASN A 234 -10.42 9.73 -6.72
N ILE A 235 -10.47 8.44 -6.34
CA ILE A 235 -11.35 7.97 -5.28
C ILE A 235 -10.65 8.27 -3.97
N GLU A 236 -11.07 9.35 -3.32
CA GLU A 236 -10.59 9.76 -2.01
C GLU A 236 -11.35 8.94 -0.95
N LEU A 237 -10.68 7.95 -0.37
CA LEU A 237 -11.27 7.10 0.66
C LEU A 237 -10.99 7.68 2.05
N VAL A 238 -9.78 8.19 2.25
CA VAL A 238 -9.30 8.82 3.48
C VAL A 238 -8.68 10.18 3.13
N PRO A 239 -9.46 11.27 3.18
CA PRO A 239 -9.00 12.60 2.72
C PRO A 239 -7.87 13.21 3.55
N ASP A 240 -7.71 12.76 4.80
CA ASP A 240 -6.74 13.33 5.76
C ASP A 240 -5.49 12.46 5.93
N ALA A 241 -5.30 11.44 5.07
CA ALA A 241 -4.13 10.56 5.09
C ALA A 241 -2.94 11.26 4.44
N GLU A 242 -1.84 11.34 5.18
CA GLU A 242 -0.57 11.88 4.74
C GLU A 242 0.49 10.76 4.80
N ILE A 243 1.34 10.69 3.78
CA ILE A 243 2.30 9.60 3.61
C ILE A 243 3.48 9.63 4.60
N ASP A 244 3.63 10.71 5.37
CA ASP A 244 4.82 11.03 6.18
C ASP A 244 4.50 11.70 7.53
N ASP A 245 3.28 11.49 8.05
CA ASP A 245 2.79 12.12 9.28
C ASP A 245 2.96 11.26 10.56
N GLY A 246 3.44 10.03 10.40
CA GLY A 246 3.61 9.03 11.44
C GLY A 246 2.30 8.44 11.95
N MET A 247 1.24 8.40 11.14
CA MET A 247 -0.11 7.95 11.54
C MET A 247 -0.70 6.96 10.51
N LEU A 248 -1.58 6.08 11.01
CA LEU A 248 -2.45 5.24 10.19
C LEU A 248 -3.88 5.73 10.29
N ASP A 249 -4.60 5.67 9.18
CA ASP A 249 -6.03 5.93 9.13
C ASP A 249 -6.83 4.65 9.05
N VAL A 250 -7.93 4.60 9.81
CA VAL A 250 -8.81 3.44 9.91
C VAL A 250 -10.18 3.79 9.37
N VAL A 251 -10.67 2.99 8.42
CA VAL A 251 -12.01 3.10 7.87
C VAL A 251 -12.78 1.82 8.19
N VAL A 252 -13.87 1.95 8.95
CA VAL A 252 -14.77 0.83 9.25
C VAL A 252 -16.07 1.03 8.49
N LEU A 253 -16.36 0.11 7.58
CA LEU A 253 -17.61 0.04 6.83
C LEU A 253 -18.60 -0.83 7.59
N GLN A 254 -19.69 -0.24 8.09
CA GLN A 254 -20.75 -0.94 8.83
C GLN A 254 -22.18 -0.56 8.36
N PRO A 255 -22.46 -0.58 7.05
CA PRO A 255 -23.81 -0.34 6.55
C PRO A 255 -24.76 -1.47 6.98
N ARG A 256 -25.99 -1.10 7.38
CA ARG A 256 -27.00 -2.06 7.86
C ARG A 256 -27.85 -2.67 6.74
N ASN A 257 -27.88 -2.03 5.57
CA ASN A 257 -28.73 -2.40 4.43
C ASN A 257 -28.23 -1.71 3.14
N LEU A 258 -28.88 -2.01 2.02
CA LEU A 258 -28.55 -1.44 0.70
C LEU A 258 -28.63 0.09 0.66
N LEU A 259 -29.55 0.72 1.40
CA LEU A 259 -29.59 2.19 1.52
C LEU A 259 -28.34 2.71 2.25
N GLY A 260 -27.87 2.00 3.26
CA GLY A 260 -26.59 2.28 3.92
C GLY A 260 -25.42 2.27 2.93
N TRP A 261 -25.38 1.28 2.03
CA TRP A 261 -24.38 1.22 0.96
C TRP A 261 -24.47 2.40 0.01
N LEU A 262 -25.67 2.87 -0.36
CA LEU A 262 -25.82 4.09 -1.16
C LEU A 262 -25.20 5.31 -0.46
N PHE A 263 -25.31 5.42 0.86
CA PHE A 263 -24.67 6.51 1.61
C PHE A 263 -23.15 6.37 1.64
N VAL A 264 -22.61 5.15 1.77
CA VAL A 264 -21.16 4.89 1.65
C VAL A 264 -20.67 5.34 0.26
N TRP A 265 -21.35 4.92 -0.80
CA TRP A 265 -21.04 5.31 -2.17
C TRP A 265 -21.10 6.82 -2.38
N ARG A 266 -22.15 7.49 -1.89
CA ARG A 266 -22.28 8.95 -2.00
C ARG A 266 -21.14 9.68 -1.28
N LYS A 267 -20.75 9.19 -0.10
CA LYS A 267 -19.64 9.75 0.66
C LYS A 267 -18.31 9.62 -0.09
N ILE A 268 -18.02 8.43 -0.60
CA ILE A 268 -16.76 8.12 -1.31
C ILE A 268 -16.68 8.80 -2.68
N THR A 269 -17.79 8.89 -3.43
CA THR A 269 -17.76 9.35 -4.85
C THR A 269 -18.27 10.77 -5.09
N TRP A 270 -19.10 11.32 -4.18
CA TRP A 270 -19.88 12.55 -4.41
C TRP A 270 -19.55 13.67 -3.41
N GLU A 271 -19.31 13.33 -2.14
CA GLU A 271 -18.98 14.32 -1.09
C GLU A 271 -17.54 14.84 -1.21
N ASN A 272 -16.59 14.00 -1.66
CA ASN A 272 -15.18 14.37 -1.86
C ASN A 272 -14.91 15.15 -3.16
N ARG A 273 -15.81 15.09 -4.16
CA ARG A 273 -15.59 15.73 -5.48
C ARG A 273 -16.16 17.15 -5.61
N VAL A 274 -17.33 17.47 -5.00
CA VAL A 274 -18.12 18.65 -5.43
C VAL A 274 -18.66 19.56 -4.30
N LEU A 275 -19.05 19.03 -3.14
CA LEU A 275 -19.91 19.79 -2.20
C LEU A 275 -19.17 20.77 -1.28
N ARG A 276 -17.85 20.65 -1.12
CA ARG A 276 -17.06 21.64 -0.35
C ARG A 276 -17.06 23.02 -1.02
N LYS A 277 -17.28 23.09 -2.34
CA LYS A 277 -17.20 24.34 -3.14
C LYS A 277 -18.52 25.11 -3.28
N SER A 278 -19.70 24.54 -2.99
CA SER A 278 -20.99 25.23 -3.20
C SER A 278 -21.82 25.40 -1.92
N ALA A 279 -22.47 26.57 -1.77
CA ALA A 279 -23.27 26.91 -0.60
C ALA A 279 -24.53 26.02 -0.45
N LEU A 280 -25.12 25.60 -1.58
CA LEU A 280 -26.25 24.66 -1.61
C LEU A 280 -25.84 23.26 -1.14
N GLY A 281 -24.59 22.86 -1.38
CA GLY A 281 -24.07 21.58 -0.90
C GLY A 281 -23.95 21.52 0.62
N ARG A 282 -23.57 22.63 1.25
CA ARG A 282 -23.55 22.76 2.72
C ARG A 282 -24.94 22.63 3.35
N GLN A 283 -25.96 23.18 2.71
CA GLN A 283 -27.33 23.19 3.21
C GLN A 283 -28.02 21.81 3.11
N PHE A 284 -27.65 20.98 2.13
CA PHE A 284 -28.14 19.60 2.01
C PHE A 284 -27.49 18.62 2.99
N MET A 285 -26.25 18.90 3.44
CA MET A 285 -25.56 18.13 4.47
C MET A 285 -26.28 18.21 5.83
N ASP A 286 -26.82 19.38 6.17
CA ASP A 286 -27.58 19.59 7.42
C ASP A 286 -28.94 18.88 7.42
N LEU A 287 -29.58 18.72 6.26
CA LEU A 287 -30.91 18.09 6.13
C LEU A 287 -30.89 16.56 6.25
N THR A 288 -29.72 15.92 6.08
CA THR A 288 -29.56 14.46 6.16
C THR A 288 -28.70 14.02 7.35
N GLY A 289 -28.10 14.96 8.08
CA GLY A 289 -27.27 14.75 9.28
C GLY A 289 -28.07 14.40 10.55
N GLY A 290 -28.87 13.34 10.50
CA GLY A 290 -29.43 12.74 11.71
C GLY A 290 -28.32 12.10 12.54
N SER A 291 -28.11 12.59 13.78
CA SER A 291 -26.99 12.29 14.68
C SER A 291 -26.82 10.83 15.17
N ARG A 292 -27.16 9.80 14.39
CA ARG A 292 -27.16 8.39 14.86
C ARG A 292 -26.78 7.30 13.86
N ARG A 293 -26.38 7.63 12.63
CA ARG A 293 -26.01 6.64 11.62
C ARG A 293 -24.58 6.87 11.16
N ARG A 294 -23.71 5.86 11.36
CA ARG A 294 -22.28 5.89 11.01
C ARG A 294 -21.97 4.69 10.15
N GLU A 295 -22.52 4.67 8.94
CA GLU A 295 -22.26 3.64 7.93
C GLU A 295 -20.76 3.53 7.62
N VAL A 296 -20.03 4.65 7.75
CA VAL A 296 -18.56 4.73 7.72
C VAL A 296 -18.07 5.37 9.02
N VAL A 297 -17.13 4.72 9.70
CA VAL A 297 -16.44 5.26 10.87
C VAL A 297 -14.97 5.45 10.53
N TYR A 298 -14.47 6.65 10.80
CA TYR A 298 -13.05 6.98 10.67
C TYR A 298 -12.39 6.98 12.04
N GLY A 299 -11.14 6.56 12.08
CA GLY A 299 -10.23 6.69 13.21
C GLY A 299 -8.82 6.93 12.70
N ARG A 300 -7.94 7.44 13.57
CA ARG A 300 -6.54 7.68 13.25
C ARG A 300 -5.69 7.38 14.47
N GLY A 301 -4.53 6.75 14.28
CA GLY A 301 -3.64 6.34 15.37
C GLY A 301 -2.34 5.71 14.85
N ARG A 302 -1.42 5.40 15.75
CA ARG A 302 -0.12 4.79 15.40
C ARG A 302 -0.16 3.27 15.43
N HIS A 303 -1.13 2.72 16.17
CA HIS A 303 -1.34 1.29 16.32
C HIS A 303 -2.82 0.94 16.22
N VAL A 304 -3.15 -0.12 15.48
CA VAL A 304 -4.53 -0.60 15.30
C VAL A 304 -4.56 -2.11 15.53
N ALA A 305 -5.18 -2.53 16.63
CA ALA A 305 -5.35 -3.94 16.95
C ALA A 305 -6.73 -4.40 16.48
N ILE A 306 -6.81 -5.48 15.70
CA ILE A 306 -8.06 -6.06 15.18
C ILE A 306 -8.13 -7.54 15.52
N ARG A 307 -9.27 -7.98 16.06
CA ARG A 307 -9.61 -9.39 16.26
C ARG A 307 -10.99 -9.71 15.71
N ILE A 308 -11.10 -10.81 14.99
CA ILE A 308 -12.34 -11.28 14.39
C ILE A 308 -13.00 -12.27 15.35
N GLU A 309 -14.31 -12.14 15.56
CA GLU A 309 -15.09 -13.07 16.36
C GLU A 309 -15.83 -14.04 15.44
N GLY A 310 -15.45 -15.32 15.49
CA GLY A 310 -16.09 -16.39 14.71
C GLY A 310 -15.17 -16.91 13.62
N ALA A 311 -15.68 -16.95 12.38
CA ALA A 311 -14.92 -17.40 11.22
C ALA A 311 -13.78 -16.42 10.87
N ALA A 312 -12.75 -16.94 10.21
CA ALA A 312 -11.71 -16.11 9.63
C ALA A 312 -12.28 -15.28 8.46
N GLU A 313 -11.68 -14.13 8.21
CA GLU A 313 -12.11 -13.22 7.15
C GLU A 313 -10.94 -12.96 6.20
N GLU A 314 -11.26 -12.73 4.93
CA GLU A 314 -10.26 -12.43 3.90
C GLU A 314 -9.45 -11.17 4.22
N PHE A 315 -8.16 -11.23 3.92
CA PHE A 315 -7.20 -10.18 4.13
C PHE A 315 -6.50 -9.79 2.83
N GLU A 316 -6.35 -8.49 2.61
CA GLU A 316 -5.68 -7.93 1.45
C GLU A 316 -4.67 -6.85 1.85
N ILE A 317 -3.62 -6.72 1.05
CA ILE A 317 -2.62 -5.66 1.17
C ILE A 317 -2.36 -5.06 -0.20
N ASP A 318 -2.50 -3.74 -0.32
CA ASP A 318 -2.30 -2.97 -1.55
C ASP A 318 -3.10 -3.58 -2.73
N GLY A 319 -4.23 -4.24 -2.41
CA GLY A 319 -5.13 -4.92 -3.34
C GLY A 319 -4.68 -6.32 -3.82
N ASP A 320 -3.58 -6.85 -3.29
CA ASP A 320 -3.18 -8.27 -3.41
C ASP A 320 -3.87 -9.10 -2.30
N GLU A 321 -4.23 -10.35 -2.59
CA GLU A 321 -4.86 -11.28 -1.63
C GLU A 321 -3.81 -11.99 -0.77
N PHE A 322 -4.06 -12.08 0.55
CA PHE A 322 -3.18 -12.71 1.53
C PHE A 322 -3.87 -13.85 2.32
N GLY A 323 -5.00 -14.33 1.81
CA GLY A 323 -5.86 -15.34 2.42
C GLY A 323 -6.56 -14.84 3.68
N SER A 324 -7.15 -15.76 4.45
CA SER A 324 -7.96 -15.39 5.61
C SER A 324 -7.15 -15.21 6.90
N VAL A 325 -7.58 -14.29 7.76
CA VAL A 325 -6.98 -13.99 9.07
C VAL A 325 -8.02 -14.07 10.19
N VAL A 326 -7.57 -14.27 11.44
CA VAL A 326 -8.39 -14.18 12.66
C VAL A 326 -8.06 -12.96 13.51
N ALA A 327 -6.88 -12.36 13.30
CA ALA A 327 -6.45 -11.13 13.92
C ALA A 327 -5.37 -10.45 13.07
N ALA A 328 -5.26 -9.13 13.22
CA ALA A 328 -4.18 -8.33 12.66
C ALA A 328 -3.86 -7.16 13.60
N ASP A 329 -2.59 -6.95 13.88
CA ASP A 329 -2.08 -5.79 14.60
C ASP A 329 -1.29 -4.94 13.61
N PHE A 330 -1.71 -3.68 13.42
CA PHE A 330 -1.08 -2.74 12.48
C PHE A 330 -0.31 -1.67 13.23
N ARG A 331 0.85 -1.30 12.71
CA ARG A 331 1.64 -0.17 13.19
C ARG A 331 2.25 0.62 12.03
N VAL A 332 2.54 1.88 12.28
CA VAL A 332 3.30 2.72 11.36
C VAL A 332 4.77 2.76 11.78
N ASP A 333 5.65 2.62 10.81
CA ASP A 333 7.07 2.92 10.94
C ASP A 333 7.36 4.26 10.25
N PRO A 334 7.46 5.36 11.01
CA PRO A 334 7.56 6.68 10.42
C PRO A 334 8.87 6.90 9.68
N GLY A 335 8.80 7.45 8.46
CA GLY A 335 9.95 7.77 7.62
C GLY A 335 10.88 6.58 7.32
N ALA A 336 10.35 5.34 7.42
CA ALA A 336 11.17 4.13 7.35
C ALA A 336 11.62 3.78 5.94
N LEU A 337 11.07 4.43 4.91
CA LEU A 337 11.49 4.28 3.52
C LEU A 337 11.87 5.66 2.95
N ILE A 338 12.95 5.71 2.17
CA ILE A 338 13.32 6.90 1.40
C ILE A 338 12.96 6.60 -0.05
N VAL A 339 12.14 7.46 -0.68
CA VAL A 339 11.74 7.30 -2.09
C VAL A 339 12.19 8.49 -2.93
N ARG A 340 12.49 8.23 -4.22
CA ARG A 340 12.79 9.25 -5.22
C ARG A 340 11.49 9.75 -5.84
N VAL A 341 11.26 11.06 -5.77
CA VAL A 341 10.09 11.73 -6.34
C VAL A 341 10.49 12.93 -7.19
N ALA A 342 9.57 13.43 -8.02
CA ALA A 342 9.79 14.68 -8.75
C ALA A 342 9.95 15.86 -7.79
N GLU A 343 10.64 16.92 -8.25
CA GLU A 343 10.83 18.17 -7.50
C GLU A 343 9.54 18.95 -7.22
#